data_AF-A0A1E7FLW9-F1
#
_entry.id   AF-A0A1E7FLW9-F1
#
_cell.length_a   1.000
_cell.length_b   1.000
_cell.length_c   1.000
_cell.angle_alpha   90.00
_cell.angle_beta   90.00
_cell.angle_gamma   90.00
#
_symmetry.space_group_name_H-M   'P 1'
#
loop_
_entity.id
_entity.type
_entity.pdbx_description
1 polymer ?
#
loop_
_entity_poly.entity_id
_entity_poly.type
_entity_poly.pdbx_seq_one_letter_code
_entity_poly.pdbx_strand_id
1 'polypeptide(L)'
;MDKPSNKQFFQPDRLLYLDGVIQSTRQGLAAYHEALVQPAMFAHPNPKRIAIVGGGECATLRETLKHSTVEKVIMVEIDPIIVDVSKIYLEEWNDCSMFGDGSIRYCMDDPRVEMYHLDALQWFRDRYSNEKLFDVVILDALDPQNAVDFVEALYGDGPFMNSLYNSLTDNGVLLTQVGE
;
A
#
# COMPACT_ATOMS: atom_id res chain seq x y z
N MET A 1 14.11 22.47 34.55
CA MET A 1 14.34 21.27 33.73
C MET A 1 14.25 21.70 32.28
N ASP A 2 15.36 21.62 31.55
CA ASP A 2 15.37 21.94 30.12
C ASP A 2 14.47 20.97 29.36
N LYS A 3 13.73 21.51 28.37
CA LYS A 3 12.93 20.68 27.46
C LYS A 3 13.89 19.72 26.74
N PRO A 4 13.60 18.41 26.68
CA PRO A 4 14.46 17.48 25.96
C PRO A 4 14.59 17.92 24.49
N SER A 5 15.84 17.98 24.01
CA SER A 5 16.22 18.46 22.68
C SER A 5 15.65 17.60 21.54
N ASN A 6 15.33 16.33 21.81
CA ASN A 6 14.78 15.39 20.85
C ASN A 6 13.38 14.92 21.27
N LYS A 7 12.37 15.76 21.05
CA LYS A 7 10.96 15.48 21.40
C LYS A 7 10.45 14.14 20.82
N GLN A 8 10.99 13.69 19.70
CA GLN A 8 10.61 12.44 19.02
C GLN A 8 10.83 11.17 19.87
N PHE A 9 11.81 11.18 20.79
CA PHE A 9 12.09 10.05 21.70
C PHE A 9 11.20 10.04 22.95
N PHE A 10 10.37 11.06 23.13
CA PHE A 10 9.49 11.21 24.30
C PHE A 10 8.00 11.21 23.92
N GLN A 11 7.67 10.88 22.67
CA GLN A 11 6.30 10.65 22.26
C GLN A 11 5.96 9.16 22.35
N PRO A 12 4.75 8.81 22.82
CA PRO A 12 4.31 7.42 22.85
C PRO A 12 4.32 6.84 21.44
N ASP A 13 4.73 5.59 21.34
CA ASP A 13 4.57 4.82 20.11
C ASP A 13 3.09 4.49 19.91
N ARG A 14 2.71 4.21 18.66
CA ARG A 14 1.34 3.85 18.29
C ARG A 14 1.40 2.59 17.45
N LEU A 15 0.59 1.62 17.83
CA LEU A 15 0.51 0.32 17.19
C LEU A 15 -0.91 0.16 16.66
N LEU A 16 -1.03 -0.21 15.39
CA LEU A 16 -2.28 -0.56 14.74
C LEU A 16 -2.45 -2.07 14.79
N TYR A 17 -3.58 -2.50 15.34
CA TYR A 17 -3.99 -3.89 15.37
C TYR A 17 -5.31 -4.05 14.60
N LEU A 18 -5.38 -5.08 13.77
CA LEU A 18 -6.62 -5.57 13.17
C LEU A 18 -6.81 -7.02 13.61
N ASP A 19 -7.95 -7.31 14.23
CA ASP A 19 -8.28 -8.64 14.77
C ASP A 19 -7.19 -9.28 15.63
N GLY A 20 -6.46 -8.44 16.39
CA GLY A 20 -5.37 -8.87 17.28
C GLY A 20 -4.02 -9.08 16.59
N VAL A 21 -3.94 -8.89 15.27
CA VAL A 21 -2.69 -8.93 14.50
C VAL A 21 -2.15 -7.52 14.30
N ILE A 22 -0.86 -7.32 14.61
CA ILE A 22 -0.18 -6.05 14.36
C ILE A 22 -0.06 -5.82 12.86
N GLN A 23 -0.52 -4.66 12.38
CA GLN A 23 -0.39 -4.26 10.98
C GLN A 23 0.72 -3.23 10.82
N SER A 24 0.72 -2.23 11.71
CA SER A 24 1.68 -1.15 11.64
C SER A 24 2.07 -0.59 13.01
N THR A 25 3.20 0.12 13.03
CA THR A 25 3.77 0.81 14.20
C THR A 25 4.21 2.18 13.74
N ARG A 26 4.05 3.24 14.53
CA ARG A 26 4.57 4.56 14.18
C ARG A 26 6.09 4.55 14.00
N GLN A 27 6.81 3.75 14.81
CA GLN A 27 8.24 3.53 14.69
C GLN A 27 8.53 2.05 14.49
N GLY A 28 9.01 1.65 13.31
CA GLY A 28 9.56 0.29 13.12
C GLY A 28 9.35 -0.31 11.73
N LEU A 29 8.24 0.00 11.06
CA LEU A 29 7.85 -0.69 9.83
C LEU A 29 8.18 0.06 8.53
N ALA A 30 9.10 1.03 8.59
CA ALA A 30 9.56 1.73 7.38
C ALA A 30 10.28 0.76 6.43
N ALA A 31 11.10 -0.12 7.00
CA ALA A 31 11.83 -1.13 6.24
C ALA A 31 10.90 -2.15 5.57
N TYR A 32 9.76 -2.49 6.19
CA TYR A 32 8.75 -3.36 5.58
C TYR A 32 8.22 -2.77 4.27
N HIS A 33 7.72 -1.53 4.31
CA HIS A 33 7.14 -0.89 3.12
C HIS A 33 8.19 -0.62 2.03
N GLU A 34 9.43 -0.27 2.40
CA GLU A 34 10.52 -0.17 1.43
C GLU A 34 10.83 -1.53 0.80
N ALA A 35 10.94 -2.61 1.59
CA ALA A 35 11.20 -3.95 1.09
C ALA A 35 10.04 -4.51 0.24
N LEU A 36 8.81 -4.12 0.55
CA LEU A 36 7.63 -4.47 -0.24
C LEU A 36 7.66 -3.73 -1.58
N VAL A 37 7.75 -2.39 -1.57
CA VAL A 37 7.53 -1.59 -2.78
C VAL A 37 8.75 -1.54 -3.70
N GLN A 38 9.93 -1.26 -3.14
CA GLN A 38 11.08 -0.84 -3.93
C GLN A 38 11.59 -1.93 -4.90
N PRO A 39 11.63 -3.24 -4.55
CA PRO A 39 12.08 -4.26 -5.48
C PRO A 39 11.26 -4.32 -6.77
N ALA A 40 9.92 -4.27 -6.68
CA ALA A 40 9.06 -4.30 -7.85
C ALA A 40 9.21 -3.04 -8.73
N MET A 41 9.30 -1.87 -8.09
CA MET A 41 9.46 -0.60 -8.78
C MET A 41 10.81 -0.51 -9.51
N PHE A 42 11.88 -1.10 -8.96
CA PHE A 42 13.18 -1.17 -9.64
C PHE A 42 13.30 -2.28 -10.67
N ALA A 43 12.52 -3.36 -10.55
CA ALA A 43 12.51 -4.45 -11.52
C ALA A 43 11.82 -4.05 -12.84
N HIS A 44 10.79 -3.21 -12.77
CA HIS A 44 10.11 -2.70 -13.96
C HIS A 44 10.94 -1.59 -14.64
N PRO A 45 11.12 -1.59 -15.98
CA PRO A 45 12.01 -0.63 -16.65
C PRO A 45 11.53 0.83 -16.58
N ASN A 46 10.22 1.07 -16.45
CA ASN A 46 9.63 2.41 -16.37
C ASN A 46 8.20 2.36 -15.78
N PRO A 47 8.03 2.15 -14.46
CA PRO A 47 6.72 1.95 -13.85
C PRO A 47 5.92 3.27 -13.81
N LYS A 48 4.73 3.29 -14.42
CA LYS A 48 3.87 4.48 -14.55
C LYS A 48 2.50 4.29 -13.93
N ARG A 49 1.86 3.14 -14.16
CA ARG A 49 0.51 2.83 -13.66
C ARG A 49 0.59 1.69 -12.65
N ILE A 50 0.35 2.01 -11.39
CA ILE A 50 0.54 1.09 -10.27
C ILE A 50 -0.82 0.76 -9.65
N ALA A 51 -1.03 -0.49 -9.27
CA ALA A 51 -2.14 -0.89 -8.41
C ALA A 51 -1.62 -1.32 -7.03
N ILE A 52 -2.35 -0.94 -5.99
CA ILE A 52 -2.14 -1.38 -4.60
C ILE A 52 -3.45 -2.05 -4.15
N VAL A 53 -3.34 -3.29 -3.68
CA VAL A 53 -4.43 -4.01 -3.02
C VAL A 53 -4.16 -3.98 -1.52
N GLY A 54 -5.10 -3.42 -0.75
CA GLY A 54 -4.92 -3.14 0.67
C GLY A 54 -4.10 -1.87 0.92
N GLY A 55 -3.24 -1.92 1.94
CA GLY A 55 -2.33 -0.82 2.30
C GLY A 55 -2.99 0.38 2.98
N GLY A 56 -4.07 0.15 3.75
CA GLY A 56 -4.88 1.19 4.41
C GLY A 56 -4.11 2.20 5.27
N GLU A 57 -2.87 1.93 5.68
CA GLU A 57 -1.97 2.89 6.34
C GLU A 57 -1.40 3.97 5.40
N CYS A 58 -1.55 3.78 4.09
CA CYS A 58 -0.96 4.58 3.02
C CYS A 58 0.57 4.58 2.96
N ALA A 59 1.27 3.76 3.75
CA ALA A 59 2.73 3.66 3.70
C ALA A 59 3.23 3.06 2.38
N THR A 60 2.57 2.01 1.88
CA THR A 60 2.82 1.44 0.54
C THR A 60 2.59 2.46 -0.57
N LEU A 61 1.53 3.28 -0.44
CA LEU A 61 1.27 4.40 -1.34
C LEU A 61 2.41 5.44 -1.28
N ARG A 62 2.82 5.85 -0.08
CA ARG A 62 3.91 6.80 0.15
C ARG A 62 5.22 6.34 -0.50
N GLU A 63 5.58 5.06 -0.32
CA GLU A 63 6.77 4.47 -0.95
C GLU A 63 6.68 4.43 -2.47
N THR A 64 5.48 4.16 -3.01
CA THR A 64 5.22 4.16 -4.46
C THR A 64 5.42 5.55 -5.04
N LEU A 65 4.89 6.59 -4.38
CA LEU A 65 4.94 7.97 -4.88
C LEU A 65 6.33 8.61 -4.87
N LYS A 66 7.32 7.99 -4.22
CA LYS A 66 8.75 8.38 -4.32
C LYS A 66 9.29 8.24 -5.75
N HIS A 67 8.69 7.41 -6.59
CA HIS A 67 9.12 7.19 -7.97
C HIS A 67 8.55 8.26 -8.90
N SER A 68 9.44 9.06 -9.51
CA SER A 68 9.04 10.16 -10.41
C SER A 68 8.43 9.69 -11.73
N THR A 69 8.59 8.40 -12.08
CA THR A 69 7.97 7.80 -13.26
C THR A 69 6.48 7.52 -13.08
N VAL A 70 6.00 7.46 -11.84
CA VAL A 70 4.61 7.16 -11.53
C VAL A 70 3.70 8.28 -12.02
N GLU A 71 2.76 7.91 -12.90
CA GLU A 71 1.73 8.78 -13.47
C GLU A 71 0.35 8.53 -12.83
N LYS A 72 0.09 7.31 -12.36
CA LYS A 72 -1.17 6.93 -11.71
C LYS A 72 -0.96 5.80 -10.70
N VAL A 73 -1.56 5.94 -9.52
CA VAL A 73 -1.70 4.87 -8.54
C VAL A 73 -3.18 4.63 -8.30
N ILE A 74 -3.63 3.38 -8.42
CA ILE A 74 -4.95 2.96 -7.98
C ILE A 74 -4.79 2.13 -6.71
N MET A 75 -5.40 2.57 -5.62
CA MET A 75 -5.38 1.84 -4.36
C MET A 75 -6.79 1.34 -4.04
N VAL A 76 -6.93 0.04 -3.80
CA VAL A 76 -8.20 -0.59 -3.46
C VAL A 76 -8.10 -1.13 -2.04
N GLU A 77 -8.80 -0.47 -1.12
CA GLU A 77 -8.83 -0.81 0.31
C GLU A 77 -10.29 -1.11 0.68
N ILE A 78 -10.57 -2.22 1.35
CA ILE A 78 -11.94 -2.60 1.67
C ILE A 78 -12.54 -1.74 2.78
N ASP A 79 -11.72 -1.34 3.76
CA ASP A 79 -12.18 -0.61 4.95
C ASP A 79 -11.69 0.86 4.96
N PRO A 80 -12.58 1.83 4.66
CA PRO A 80 -12.22 3.25 4.73
C PRO A 80 -11.82 3.71 6.14
N ILE A 81 -12.28 3.02 7.20
CA ILE A 81 -11.97 3.40 8.58
C ILE A 81 -10.48 3.26 8.85
N ILE A 82 -9.80 2.27 8.27
CA ILE A 82 -8.35 2.07 8.44
C ILE A 82 -7.59 3.28 7.88
N VAL A 83 -8.02 3.79 6.73
CA VAL A 83 -7.42 4.98 6.11
C VAL A 83 -7.59 6.21 6.98
N ASP A 84 -8.81 6.44 7.49
CA ASP A 84 -9.12 7.57 8.37
C ASP A 84 -8.36 7.51 9.70
N VAL A 85 -8.31 6.33 10.32
CA VAL A 85 -7.56 6.09 11.56
C VAL A 85 -6.07 6.31 11.32
N SER A 86 -5.51 5.76 10.24
CA SER A 86 -4.09 5.91 9.93
C SER A 86 -3.71 7.36 9.64
N LYS A 87 -4.58 8.12 8.96
CA LYS A 87 -4.37 9.56 8.72
C LYS A 87 -4.27 10.37 10.03
N ILE A 88 -5.02 10.00 11.07
CA ILE A 88 -5.03 10.70 12.36
C ILE A 88 -3.92 10.19 13.29
N TYR A 89 -3.74 8.87 13.32
CA TYR A 89 -2.94 8.22 14.34
C TYR A 89 -1.54 7.81 13.88
N LEU A 90 -1.32 7.65 12.59
CA LEU A 90 -0.04 7.26 11.98
C LEU A 90 0.30 8.21 10.81
N GLU A 91 0.23 9.53 11.07
CA GLU A 91 0.37 10.54 10.02
C GLU A 91 1.68 10.39 9.21
N GLU A 92 2.74 9.89 9.85
CA GLU A 92 4.04 9.65 9.21
C GLU A 92 3.98 8.63 8.06
N TRP A 93 3.01 7.70 8.07
CA TRP A 93 2.82 6.72 6.99
C TRP A 93 2.14 7.29 5.77
N ASN A 94 1.36 8.35 5.95
CA ASN A 94 0.67 9.05 4.88
C ASN A 94 1.32 10.42 4.57
N ASP A 95 2.47 10.76 5.18
CA ASP A 95 3.13 12.05 4.97
C ASP A 95 3.87 12.11 3.63
N CYS A 96 3.41 13.00 2.76
CA CYS A 96 3.99 13.30 1.47
C CYS A 96 4.53 14.74 1.38
N SER A 97 4.59 15.48 2.49
CA SER A 97 5.02 16.89 2.53
C SER A 97 6.47 17.11 2.07
N MET A 98 7.28 16.05 2.03
CA MET A 98 8.66 16.08 1.57
C MET A 98 8.81 15.72 0.07
N PHE A 99 7.71 15.41 -0.63
CA PHE A 99 7.74 15.03 -2.04
C PHE A 99 7.34 16.21 -2.94
N GLY A 100 7.82 16.20 -4.19
CA GLY A 100 7.51 17.24 -5.17
C GLY A 100 7.92 18.64 -4.70
N ASP A 101 6.99 19.59 -4.77
CA ASP A 101 7.15 20.97 -4.28
C ASP A 101 6.71 21.16 -2.81
N GLY A 102 6.34 20.08 -2.13
CA GLY A 102 5.84 20.09 -0.76
C GLY A 102 4.42 20.62 -0.60
N SER A 103 3.66 20.81 -1.68
CA SER A 103 2.26 21.27 -1.62
C SER A 103 1.28 20.21 -1.12
N ILE A 104 1.63 18.94 -1.22
CA ILE A 104 0.79 17.80 -0.81
C ILE A 104 1.21 17.36 0.59
N ARG A 105 0.33 17.54 1.58
CA ARG A 105 0.59 17.05 2.94
C ARG A 105 0.45 15.54 3.04
N TYR A 106 -0.69 15.01 2.56
CA TYR A 106 -0.99 13.59 2.68
C TYR A 106 -0.90 12.90 1.32
N CYS A 107 -0.28 11.73 1.25
CA CYS A 107 -0.06 10.97 0.03
C CYS A 107 -1.36 10.63 -0.70
N MET A 108 -2.43 10.37 0.05
CA MET A 108 -3.76 10.15 -0.53
C MET A 108 -4.34 11.35 -1.29
N ASP A 109 -3.84 12.57 -1.02
CA ASP A 109 -4.28 13.81 -1.68
C ASP A 109 -3.46 14.11 -2.95
N ASP A 110 -2.48 13.26 -3.30
CA ASP A 110 -1.68 13.41 -4.54
C ASP A 110 -2.58 13.18 -5.77
N PRO A 111 -2.56 14.05 -6.79
CA PRO A 111 -3.45 13.97 -7.96
C PRO A 111 -3.22 12.72 -8.81
N ARG A 112 -2.09 12.02 -8.63
CA ARG A 112 -1.82 10.73 -9.28
C ARG A 112 -2.61 9.59 -8.63
N VAL A 113 -3.20 9.79 -7.46
CA VAL A 113 -3.84 8.74 -6.66
C VAL A 113 -5.33 8.68 -6.93
N GLU A 114 -5.85 7.47 -7.00
CA GLU A 114 -7.28 7.18 -6.97
C GLU A 114 -7.54 6.02 -6.03
N MET A 115 -8.29 6.30 -4.98
CA MET A 115 -8.59 5.35 -3.92
C MET A 115 -10.02 4.85 -4.06
N TYR A 116 -10.18 3.53 -3.99
CA TYR A 116 -11.47 2.86 -4.00
C TYR A 116 -11.69 2.11 -2.69
N HIS A 117 -12.87 2.33 -2.09
CA HIS A 117 -13.31 1.61 -0.90
C HIS A 117 -14.19 0.41 -1.28
N LEU A 118 -13.56 -0.65 -1.79
CA LEU A 118 -14.22 -1.79 -2.45
C LEU A 118 -13.48 -3.11 -2.17
N ASP A 119 -14.14 -4.24 -2.40
CA ASP A 119 -13.50 -5.55 -2.43
C ASP A 119 -12.58 -5.68 -3.67
N ALA A 120 -11.27 -5.80 -3.43
CA ALA A 120 -10.29 -5.94 -4.48
C ALA A 120 -10.44 -7.23 -5.30
N LEU A 121 -10.87 -8.34 -4.70
CA LEU A 121 -11.06 -9.60 -5.43
C LEU A 121 -12.13 -9.42 -6.51
N GLN A 122 -13.27 -8.86 -6.13
CA GLN A 122 -14.34 -8.56 -7.07
C GLN A 122 -13.89 -7.50 -8.10
N TRP A 123 -13.25 -6.43 -7.62
CA TRP A 123 -12.84 -5.32 -8.49
C TRP A 123 -11.88 -5.77 -9.60
N PHE A 124 -10.92 -6.65 -9.30
CA PHE A 124 -10.02 -7.19 -10.31
C PHE A 124 -10.71 -8.18 -11.26
N ARG A 125 -11.56 -9.08 -10.75
CA ARG A 125 -12.27 -10.04 -11.60
C ARG A 125 -13.17 -9.38 -12.64
N ASP A 126 -13.83 -8.29 -12.26
CA ASP A 126 -14.85 -7.67 -13.10
C ASP A 126 -14.25 -6.78 -14.22
N ARG A 127 -13.01 -6.30 -14.05
CA ARG A 127 -12.47 -5.17 -14.84
C ARG A 127 -11.43 -5.51 -15.91
N TYR A 128 -10.56 -6.48 -15.68
CA TYR A 128 -9.33 -6.63 -16.50
C TYR A 128 -9.50 -7.36 -17.83
N SER A 129 -10.74 -7.48 -18.30
CA SER A 129 -11.02 -7.76 -19.72
C SER A 129 -11.04 -6.50 -20.60
N ASN A 130 -11.23 -5.30 -20.03
CA ASN A 130 -11.46 -4.06 -20.82
C ASN A 130 -10.76 -2.79 -20.26
N GLU A 131 -9.91 -2.92 -19.25
CA GLU A 131 -9.27 -1.78 -18.58
C GLU A 131 -7.81 -1.58 -18.99
N LYS A 132 -7.26 -0.39 -18.69
CA LYS A 132 -5.83 -0.14 -18.83
C LYS A 132 -5.03 -0.97 -17.82
N LEU A 133 -4.08 -1.74 -18.35
CA LEU A 133 -3.18 -2.62 -17.60
C LEU A 133 -2.18 -1.84 -16.74
N PHE A 134 -1.67 -2.49 -15.70
CA PHE A 134 -0.69 -1.97 -14.76
C PHE A 134 0.73 -2.43 -15.07
N ASP A 135 1.68 -1.55 -14.77
CA ASP A 135 3.10 -1.86 -14.81
C ASP A 135 3.53 -2.61 -13.54
N VAL A 136 2.92 -2.29 -12.40
CA VAL A 136 3.19 -2.93 -11.12
C VAL A 136 1.88 -3.11 -10.35
N VAL A 137 1.67 -4.30 -9.79
CA VAL A 137 0.60 -4.60 -8.85
C VAL A 137 1.25 -5.03 -7.53
N ILE A 138 0.88 -4.35 -6.44
CA ILE A 138 1.39 -4.60 -5.09
C ILE A 138 0.24 -5.12 -4.24
N LEU A 139 0.37 -6.34 -3.74
CA LEU A 139 -0.56 -6.97 -2.81
C LEU A 139 -0.02 -6.80 -1.38
N ASP A 140 -0.48 -5.73 -0.72
CA ASP A 140 -0.21 -5.37 0.67
C ASP A 140 -1.41 -5.77 1.54
N ALA A 141 -1.57 -7.09 1.67
CA ALA A 141 -2.70 -7.72 2.32
C ALA A 141 -2.23 -8.60 3.49
N LEU A 142 -3.19 -9.25 4.16
CA LEU A 142 -2.94 -10.13 5.29
C LEU A 142 -1.83 -11.15 4.99
N ASP A 143 -0.96 -11.37 5.97
CA ASP A 143 0.09 -12.40 5.91
C ASP A 143 -0.55 -13.77 5.67
N PRO A 144 -0.07 -14.57 4.70
CA PRO A 144 -0.60 -15.91 4.46
C PRO A 144 -0.43 -16.89 5.63
N GLN A 145 0.44 -16.59 6.60
CA GLN A 145 0.62 -17.36 7.82
C GLN A 145 -0.42 -17.04 8.90
N ASN A 146 -1.17 -15.94 8.74
CA ASN A 146 -2.24 -15.60 9.67
C ASN A 146 -3.38 -16.59 9.56
N ALA A 147 -3.87 -17.07 10.71
CA ALA A 147 -5.01 -17.99 10.80
C ALA A 147 -6.35 -17.25 10.59
N VAL A 148 -6.52 -16.59 9.44
CA VAL A 148 -7.72 -15.86 9.06
C VAL A 148 -8.27 -16.46 7.77
N ASP A 149 -9.55 -16.84 7.77
CA ASP A 149 -10.21 -17.53 6.64
C ASP A 149 -10.05 -16.81 5.29
N PHE A 150 -9.94 -15.48 5.31
CA PHE A 150 -9.79 -14.66 4.10
C PHE A 150 -8.45 -14.85 3.37
N VAL A 151 -7.42 -15.37 4.04
CA VAL A 151 -6.11 -15.66 3.44
C VAL A 151 -6.23 -16.64 2.27
N GLU A 152 -7.08 -17.66 2.36
CA GLU A 152 -7.28 -18.60 1.26
C GLU A 152 -7.82 -17.91 0.00
N ALA A 153 -8.66 -16.89 0.16
CA ALA A 153 -9.20 -16.12 -0.95
C ALA A 153 -8.13 -15.23 -1.62
N LEU A 154 -7.13 -14.79 -0.88
CA LEU A 154 -6.04 -13.95 -1.39
C LEU A 154 -4.95 -14.75 -2.11
N TYR A 155 -4.58 -15.92 -1.59
CA TYR A 155 -3.42 -16.69 -2.08
C TYR A 155 -3.78 -18.05 -2.69
N GLY A 156 -4.87 -18.68 -2.24
CA GLY A 156 -5.34 -19.99 -2.70
C GLY A 156 -6.34 -19.94 -3.86
N ASP A 157 -6.93 -18.77 -4.10
CA ASP A 157 -7.94 -18.58 -5.14
C ASP A 157 -7.30 -18.31 -6.51
N GLY A 158 -7.08 -19.38 -7.28
CA GLY A 158 -6.50 -19.32 -8.62
C GLY A 158 -7.16 -18.29 -9.54
N PRO A 159 -8.50 -18.17 -9.59
CA PRO A 159 -9.19 -17.09 -10.29
C PRO A 159 -8.77 -15.66 -9.88
N PHE A 160 -8.54 -15.38 -8.60
CA PHE A 160 -8.07 -14.05 -8.17
C PHE A 160 -6.63 -13.80 -8.62
N MET A 161 -5.72 -14.74 -8.38
CA MET A 161 -4.33 -14.62 -8.84
C MET A 161 -4.25 -14.45 -10.37
N ASN A 162 -5.09 -15.16 -11.12
CA ASN A 162 -5.20 -14.98 -12.57
C ASN A 162 -5.74 -13.59 -12.94
N SER A 163 -6.68 -13.02 -12.17
CA SER A 163 -7.13 -11.65 -12.42
C SER A 163 -6.05 -10.60 -12.17
N LEU A 164 -5.19 -10.80 -11.16
CA LEU A 164 -4.03 -9.93 -10.93
C LEU A 164 -3.05 -10.04 -12.11
N TYR A 165 -2.73 -11.26 -12.54
CA TYR A 165 -1.87 -11.51 -13.69
C TYR A 165 -2.42 -10.87 -14.98
N ASN A 166 -3.71 -11.04 -15.27
CA ASN A 166 -4.36 -10.47 -16.45
C ASN A 166 -4.46 -8.94 -16.40
N SER A 167 -4.27 -8.33 -15.22
CA SER A 167 -4.24 -6.88 -15.07
C SER A 167 -2.89 -6.25 -15.40
N LEU A 168 -1.84 -7.06 -15.61
CA LEU A 168 -0.48 -6.60 -15.86
C LEU A 168 -0.20 -6.41 -17.34
N THR A 169 0.70 -5.47 -17.66
CA THR A 169 1.33 -5.38 -18.98
C THR A 169 2.26 -6.58 -19.22
N ASP A 170 2.74 -6.76 -20.46
CA ASP A 170 3.69 -7.82 -20.81
C ASP A 170 4.99 -7.79 -19.99
N ASN A 171 5.40 -6.61 -19.49
CA ASN A 171 6.56 -6.43 -18.62
C ASN A 171 6.16 -6.24 -17.14
N GLY A 172 4.89 -6.43 -16.81
CA GLY A 172 4.34 -6.06 -15.53
C GLY A 172 4.89 -6.93 -14.39
N VAL A 173 4.97 -6.34 -13.21
CA VAL A 173 5.47 -7.00 -12.00
C VAL A 173 4.35 -7.15 -10.99
N LEU A 174 4.09 -8.39 -10.56
CA LEU A 174 3.30 -8.68 -9.37
C LEU A 174 4.22 -8.83 -8.18
N LEU A 175 3.93 -8.13 -7.09
CA LEU A 175 4.59 -8.31 -5.82
C LEU A 175 3.56 -8.51 -4.72
N THR A 176 3.87 -9.40 -3.78
CA THR A 176 3.01 -9.74 -2.65
C THR A 176 3.87 -10.03 -1.43
N GLN A 177 3.40 -9.65 -0.24
CA GLN A 177 4.01 -10.17 0.97
C GLN A 177 3.65 -11.65 1.15
N VAL A 178 4.61 -12.46 1.62
CA VAL A 178 4.41 -13.88 1.89
C VAL A 178 4.72 -14.26 3.35
N GLY A 179 4.66 -13.25 4.22
CA GLY A 179 4.94 -13.33 5.65
C GLY A 179 6.39 -13.09 6.04
N GLU A 180 6.65 -13.08 7.34
CA GLU A 180 7.99 -13.08 7.96
C GLU A 180 8.61 -14.48 8.04
#